data_AF-A0A5J5GD04-F1
#
_entry.id   AF-A0A5J5GD04-F1
#
_cell.length_a   1.000
_cell.length_b   1.000
_cell.length_c   1.000
_cell.angle_alpha   90.00
_cell.angle_beta   90.00
_cell.angle_gamma   90.00
#
_symmetry.space_group_name_H-M   'P 1'
#
loop_
_entity.id
_entity.type
_entity.pdbx_description
1 polymer ?
#
loop_
_entity_poly.entity_id
_entity_poly.type
_entity_poly.pdbx_seq_one_letter_code
_entity_poly.pdbx_strand_id
1 'polypeptide(L)'
;MADQETWLKKTLADILGDDRGLPDYVIDPLRKFGPEDLDELRRDEREAVTSAMSRVARQSRDARGGELGEGAGRPAWVEGDIDWALRAARAALEDQPAGKRSEKANELLADCDCPAATGPNPGGEDPRTAGEVGEGR
;
A
#
# COMPACT_ATOMS: atom_id res chain seq x y z
N MET A 1 -11.85 -17.01 7.44
CA MET A 1 -11.11 -16.61 6.22
C MET A 1 -11.98 -15.70 5.37
N ALA A 2 -13.15 -16.17 4.90
CA ALA A 2 -14.09 -15.35 4.13
C ALA A 2 -14.49 -14.02 4.81
N ASP A 3 -14.68 -14.02 6.13
CA ASP A 3 -15.02 -12.82 6.90
C ASP A 3 -13.87 -11.78 6.93
N GLN A 4 -12.63 -12.25 7.01
CA GLN A 4 -11.44 -11.39 7.00
C GLN A 4 -11.22 -10.79 5.61
N GLU A 5 -11.34 -11.59 4.55
CA GLU A 5 -11.19 -11.11 3.17
C GLU A 5 -12.30 -10.11 2.81
N THR A 6 -13.53 -10.37 3.25
CA THR A 6 -14.66 -9.44 3.07
C THR A 6 -14.40 -8.13 3.81
N TRP A 7 -13.92 -8.22 5.05
CA TRP A 7 -13.54 -7.04 5.82
C TRP A 7 -12.40 -6.26 5.16
N LEU A 8 -11.32 -6.93 4.72
CA LEU A 8 -10.17 -6.32 4.04
C LEU A 8 -10.59 -5.60 2.77
N LYS A 9 -11.39 -6.24 1.90
CA LYS A 9 -11.89 -5.62 0.68
C LYS A 9 -12.71 -4.37 0.97
N LYS A 10 -13.58 -4.42 1.99
CA LYS A 10 -14.43 -3.29 2.36
C LYS A 10 -13.61 -2.14 2.96
N THR A 11 -12.71 -2.43 3.88
CA THR A 11 -11.83 -1.45 4.51
C THR A 11 -10.91 -0.80 3.47
N LEU A 12 -10.30 -1.59 2.60
CA LEU A 12 -9.42 -1.06 1.56
C LEU A 12 -10.23 -0.26 0.52
N ALA A 13 -11.43 -0.71 0.15
CA ALA A 13 -12.31 0.05 -0.73
C ALA A 13 -12.68 1.42 -0.14
N ASP A 14 -12.98 1.48 1.16
CA ASP A 14 -13.26 2.72 1.88
C ASP A 14 -12.04 3.66 1.89
N ILE A 15 -10.86 3.15 2.26
CA ILE A 15 -9.60 3.91 2.25
C ILE A 15 -9.31 4.46 0.84
N LEU A 16 -9.45 3.63 -0.19
CA LEU A 16 -9.16 4.00 -1.56
C LEU A 16 -10.28 4.89 -2.18
N GLY A 17 -11.47 4.90 -1.60
CA GLY A 17 -12.68 5.53 -2.13
C GLY A 17 -13.17 4.86 -3.41
N ASP A 18 -13.19 3.53 -3.46
CA ASP A 18 -13.63 2.74 -4.61
C ASP A 18 -14.79 1.81 -4.27
N ASP A 19 -16.00 2.20 -4.66
CA ASP A 19 -17.24 1.44 -4.40
C ASP A 19 -17.49 0.28 -5.39
N ARG A 20 -16.60 0.08 -6.38
CA ARG A 20 -16.81 -0.92 -7.45
C ARG A 20 -16.40 -2.34 -7.05
N GLY A 21 -15.86 -2.50 -5.84
CA GLY A 21 -15.29 -3.74 -5.35
C GLY A 21 -13.84 -3.91 -5.77
N LEU A 22 -13.04 -4.46 -4.86
CA LEU A 22 -11.63 -4.74 -5.09
C LEU A 22 -11.42 -6.23 -5.41
N PRO A 23 -10.60 -6.54 -6.43
CA PRO A 23 -10.28 -7.93 -6.73
C PRO A 23 -9.37 -8.54 -5.66
N ASP A 24 -9.41 -9.86 -5.51
CA ASP A 24 -8.71 -10.57 -4.43
C ASP A 24 -7.19 -10.34 -4.41
N TYR A 25 -6.56 -10.23 -5.58
CA TYR A 25 -5.11 -9.99 -5.65
C TYR A 25 -4.68 -8.65 -5.02
N VAL A 26 -5.56 -7.65 -4.96
CA VAL A 26 -5.28 -6.32 -4.37
C VAL A 26 -5.21 -6.40 -2.84
N ILE A 27 -5.87 -7.38 -2.22
CA ILE A 27 -5.84 -7.57 -0.76
C ILE A 27 -4.80 -8.59 -0.30
N ASP A 28 -4.13 -9.32 -1.21
CA ASP A 28 -3.19 -10.38 -0.86
C ASP A 28 -2.06 -9.89 0.07
N PRO A 29 -1.39 -8.74 -0.22
CA PRO A 29 -0.37 -8.18 0.66
C PRO A 29 -0.89 -7.76 2.04
N LEU A 30 -2.21 -7.58 2.16
CA LEU A 30 -2.88 -7.11 3.37
C LEU A 30 -3.49 -8.26 4.19
N ARG A 31 -3.40 -9.52 3.73
CA ARG A 31 -4.03 -10.67 4.40
C ARG A 31 -3.53 -10.93 5.82
N LYS A 32 -2.32 -10.46 6.15
CA LYS A 32 -1.78 -10.55 7.51
C LYS A 32 -2.41 -9.55 8.49
N PHE A 33 -3.07 -8.51 7.99
CA PHE A 33 -3.71 -7.51 8.84
C PHE A 33 -5.15 -7.90 9.17
N GLY A 34 -5.51 -7.70 10.42
CA GLY A 34 -6.85 -7.89 10.95
C GLY A 34 -7.54 -6.57 11.31
N PRO A 35 -8.85 -6.64 11.64
CA PRO A 35 -9.56 -5.52 12.23
C PRO A 35 -8.94 -5.04 13.54
N GLU A 36 -8.35 -5.96 14.32
CA GLU A 36 -7.62 -5.65 15.55
C GLU A 36 -6.42 -4.74 15.31
N ASP A 37 -5.66 -4.93 14.23
CA ASP A 37 -4.50 -4.09 13.95
C ASP A 37 -4.87 -2.65 13.69
N LEU A 38 -5.98 -2.41 12.98
CA LEU A 38 -6.50 -1.06 12.83
C LEU A 38 -7.15 -0.55 14.11
N ASP A 39 -7.87 -1.40 14.85
CA ASP A 39 -8.60 -0.97 16.05
C ASP A 39 -7.68 -0.58 17.22
N GLU A 40 -6.57 -1.29 17.37
CA GLU A 40 -5.57 -1.07 18.42
C GLU A 40 -4.64 0.11 18.12
N LEU A 41 -4.58 0.57 16.86
CA LEU A 41 -3.92 1.85 16.53
C LEU A 41 -4.68 3.01 17.17
N ARG A 42 -3.92 3.98 17.68
CA ARG A 42 -4.49 5.25 18.15
C ARG A 42 -5.19 5.94 16.99
N ARG A 43 -6.19 6.75 17.33
CA ARG A 43 -6.97 7.52 16.35
C ARG A 43 -6.07 8.31 15.40
N ASP A 44 -5.12 9.07 15.92
CA ASP A 44 -4.22 9.89 15.10
C ASP A 44 -3.34 9.04 14.16
N GLU A 45 -2.90 7.86 14.62
CA GLU A 45 -2.10 6.92 13.83
C GLU A 45 -2.94 6.29 12.72
N ARG A 46 -4.16 5.86 13.05
CA ARG A 46 -5.11 5.29 12.10
C ARG A 46 -5.46 6.31 11.01
N GLU A 47 -5.74 7.56 11.40
CA GLU A 47 -6.02 8.64 10.46
C GLU A 47 -4.78 8.95 9.58
N ALA A 48 -3.58 8.98 10.16
CA ALA A 48 -2.34 9.20 9.41
C ALA A 48 -2.07 8.08 8.39
N VAL A 49 -2.19 6.81 8.81
CA VAL A 49 -1.97 5.62 7.97
C VAL A 49 -2.97 5.59 6.81
N THR A 50 -4.27 5.65 7.11
CA THR A 50 -5.33 5.55 6.09
C THR A 50 -5.27 6.73 5.12
N SER A 51 -4.98 7.95 5.60
CA SER A 51 -4.77 9.13 4.76
C SER A 51 -3.57 8.97 3.82
N ALA A 52 -2.43 8.51 4.35
CA ALA A 52 -1.21 8.28 3.56
C ALA A 52 -1.42 7.19 2.50
N MET A 53 -2.03 6.06 2.88
CA MET A 53 -2.38 4.97 1.96
C MET A 53 -3.25 5.48 0.81
N SER A 54 -4.37 6.13 1.13
CA SER A 54 -5.31 6.65 0.13
C SER A 54 -4.62 7.60 -0.84
N ARG A 55 -3.83 8.54 -0.29
CA ARG A 55 -3.14 9.57 -1.06
C ARG A 55 -2.10 8.98 -2.02
N VAL A 56 -1.28 8.03 -1.56
CA VAL A 56 -0.18 7.49 -2.37
C VAL A 56 -0.67 6.45 -3.37
N ALA A 57 -1.62 5.59 -2.98
CA ALA A 57 -2.26 4.66 -3.91
C ALA A 57 -2.89 5.41 -5.10
N ARG A 58 -3.63 6.49 -4.81
CA ARG A 58 -4.23 7.34 -5.85
C ARG A 58 -3.17 7.98 -6.73
N GLN A 59 -2.10 8.53 -6.16
CA GLN A 59 -0.99 9.09 -6.95
C GLN A 59 -0.36 8.08 -7.91
N SER A 60 -0.10 6.85 -7.43
CA SER A 60 0.40 5.76 -8.28
C SER A 60 -0.57 5.43 -9.42
N ARG A 61 -1.85 5.29 -9.09
CA ARG A 61 -2.92 5.01 -10.05
C ARG A 61 -3.11 6.12 -11.09
N ASP A 62 -3.13 7.37 -10.64
CA ASP A 62 -3.33 8.55 -11.48
C ASP A 62 -2.09 8.82 -12.36
N ALA A 63 -0.88 8.50 -11.89
CA ALA A 63 0.34 8.54 -12.71
C ALA A 63 0.25 7.59 -13.91
N ARG A 64 -0.28 6.37 -13.72
CA ARG A 64 -0.58 5.43 -14.81
C ARG A 64 -1.74 5.91 -15.69
N GLY A 65 -2.71 6.61 -15.10
CA GLY A 65 -3.86 7.17 -15.81
C GLY A 65 -3.49 8.31 -16.76
N GLY A 66 -2.49 9.11 -16.42
CA GLY A 66 -1.97 10.18 -17.26
C GLY A 66 -1.43 9.69 -18.62
N GLU A 67 -1.03 8.43 -18.70
CA GLU A 67 -0.54 7.79 -19.93
C GLU A 67 -1.67 7.27 -20.85
N LEU A 68 -2.91 7.18 -20.35
CA LEU A 68 -4.05 6.60 -21.07
C LEU A 68 -4.80 7.62 -21.96
N GLY A 69 -4.46 8.91 -21.88
CA GLY A 69 -5.05 10.00 -22.67
C GLY A 69 -6.37 10.56 -22.11
N GLU A 70 -6.75 11.76 -22.57
CA GLU A 70 -8.00 12.41 -22.17
C GLU A 70 -9.23 11.57 -22.51
N GLY A 71 -10.08 11.30 -21.52
CA GLY A 71 -11.32 10.53 -21.67
C GLY A 71 -11.19 9.03 -21.36
N ALA A 72 -9.99 8.51 -21.10
CA ALA A 72 -9.83 7.19 -20.52
C ALA A 72 -10.37 7.17 -19.08
N GLY A 73 -11.26 6.21 -18.78
CA GLY A 73 -11.79 6.04 -17.43
C GLY A 73 -10.68 5.77 -16.40
N ARG A 74 -10.96 6.03 -15.12
CA ARG A 74 -9.99 5.88 -14.03
C ARG A 74 -9.42 4.44 -14.01
N PRO A 75 -8.10 4.23 -14.15
CA PRO A 75 -7.50 2.90 -14.34
C PRO A 75 -7.84 1.93 -13.21
N ALA A 76 -7.84 0.62 -13.42
CA ALA A 76 -8.06 -0.33 -12.33
C ALA A 76 -6.92 -0.28 -11.29
N TRP A 77 -7.21 -0.64 -10.04
CA TRP A 77 -6.19 -0.83 -9.01
C TRP A 77 -5.30 -2.02 -9.35
N VAL A 78 -3.99 -1.87 -9.20
CA VAL A 78 -3.02 -2.96 -9.36
C VAL A 78 -2.25 -3.18 -8.08
N GLU A 79 -1.62 -4.35 -7.94
CA GLU A 79 -0.79 -4.71 -6.77
C GLU A 79 0.23 -3.63 -6.42
N GLY A 80 0.93 -3.08 -7.42
CA GLY A 80 1.90 -2.00 -7.23
C GLY A 80 1.32 -0.73 -6.59
N ASP A 81 0.04 -0.40 -6.80
CA ASP A 81 -0.59 0.75 -6.13
C ASP A 81 -0.75 0.49 -4.61
N ILE A 82 -0.98 -0.77 -4.24
CA ILE A 82 -1.15 -1.21 -2.85
C ILE A 82 0.20 -1.34 -2.15
N ASP A 83 1.24 -1.83 -2.84
CA ASP A 83 2.60 -1.79 -2.33
C ASP A 83 3.02 -0.36 -1.97
N TRP A 84 2.77 0.61 -2.86
CA TRP A 84 3.02 2.01 -2.58
C TRP A 84 2.19 2.54 -1.40
N ALA A 85 0.93 2.10 -1.27
CA ALA A 85 0.09 2.43 -0.13
C ALA A 85 0.69 1.90 1.19
N LEU A 86 1.18 0.66 1.20
CA LEU A 86 1.80 0.02 2.37
C LEU A 86 3.10 0.72 2.79
N ARG A 87 3.92 1.15 1.81
CA ARG A 87 5.12 1.99 2.09
C ARG A 87 4.73 3.31 2.75
N ALA A 88 3.65 3.93 2.27
CA ALA A 88 3.13 5.17 2.82
C ALA A 88 2.54 4.99 4.23
N ALA A 89 1.83 3.89 4.47
CA ALA A 89 1.33 3.51 5.80
C ALA A 89 2.48 3.39 6.80
N ARG A 90 3.52 2.65 6.42
CA ARG A 90 4.74 2.49 7.23
C ARG A 90 5.39 3.84 7.52
N ALA A 91 5.61 4.67 6.48
CA ALA A 91 6.19 6.00 6.64
C ALA A 91 5.36 6.88 7.59
N ALA A 92 4.03 6.81 7.53
CA ALA A 92 3.14 7.56 8.41
C ALA A 92 3.26 7.13 9.89
N LEU A 93 3.46 5.83 10.15
CA LEU A 93 3.74 5.33 11.50
C LEU A 93 5.14 5.73 11.98
N GLU A 94 6.14 5.71 11.09
CA GLU A 94 7.51 6.11 11.42
C GLU A 94 7.64 7.61 11.74
N ASP A 95 6.84 8.45 11.07
CA ASP A 95 6.77 9.90 11.32
C ASP A 95 6.23 10.24 12.71
N GLN A 96 5.43 9.34 13.31
CA GLN A 96 5.00 9.52 14.69
C GLN A 96 6.21 9.42 15.65
N PRO A 97 6.31 10.29 16.67
CA PRO A 97 7.40 10.22 17.63
C PRO A 97 7.36 8.89 18.38
N ALA A 98 8.50 8.18 18.53
CA ALA A 98 8.54 6.86 19.15
C ALA A 98 7.85 6.80 20.54
N GLY A 99 7.99 7.84 21.36
CA GLY A 99 7.32 7.92 22.68
C GLY A 99 5.81 8.20 22.65
N LYS A 100 5.24 8.46 21.47
CA LYS A 100 3.80 8.67 21.24
C LYS A 100 3.14 7.56 20.42
N ARG A 101 3.92 6.60 19.91
CA ARG A 101 3.39 5.46 19.17
C ARG A 101 2.65 4.50 20.09
N SER A 102 1.58 3.88 19.61
CA SER A 102 0.94 2.75 20.27
C SER A 102 1.86 1.52 20.29
N GLU A 103 1.60 0.58 21.20
CA GLU A 103 2.27 -0.73 21.19
C GLU A 103 2.03 -1.43 19.85
N LYS A 104 0.78 -1.41 19.37
CA LYS A 104 0.43 -1.92 18.05
C LYS A 104 1.21 -1.27 16.91
N ALA A 105 1.36 0.06 16.90
CA ALA A 105 2.18 0.73 15.88
C ALA A 105 3.63 0.25 15.89
N ASN A 106 4.20 -0.01 17.07
CA ASN A 106 5.55 -0.55 17.18
C ASN A 106 5.62 -2.02 16.74
N GLU A 107 4.62 -2.83 17.05
CA GLU A 107 4.50 -4.22 16.58
C GLU A 107 4.40 -4.26 15.05
N LEU A 108 3.51 -3.47 14.46
CA LEU A 108 3.35 -3.39 13.01
C LEU A 108 4.63 -2.91 12.32
N LEU A 109 5.37 -1.98 12.92
CA LEU A 109 6.67 -1.55 12.40
C LEU A 109 7.77 -2.61 12.54
N ALA A 110 7.72 -3.41 13.60
CA ALA A 110 8.69 -4.49 13.86
C ALA A 110 8.41 -5.77 13.03
N ASP A 111 7.13 -6.07 12.78
CA ASP A 111 6.64 -7.22 12.01
C ASP A 111 6.43 -6.89 10.52
N CYS A 112 6.64 -5.63 10.11
CA CYS A 112 6.48 -5.23 8.72
C CYS A 112 7.59 -5.84 7.84
N ASP A 113 7.27 -7.01 7.27
CA ASP A 113 7.71 -7.44 5.93
C ASP A 113 7.25 -6.46 4.82
N CYS A 114 6.57 -5.38 5.20
CA CYS A 114 6.16 -4.31 4.31
C CYS A 114 7.39 -3.72 3.62
N PRO A 115 7.33 -3.52 2.29
CA PRO A 115 8.46 -3.00 1.54
C PRO A 115 8.93 -1.67 2.15
N ALA A 116 10.24 -1.42 2.05
CA ALA A 116 10.86 -0.23 2.64
C ALA A 116 10.09 1.04 2.26
N ALA A 117 9.92 1.96 3.23
CA ALA A 117 9.22 3.24 3.04
C ALA A 117 9.79 4.06 1.86
N THR A 118 11.04 3.78 1.48
CA THR A 118 11.71 4.31 0.29
C THR A 118 12.38 3.16 -0.47
N GLY A 119 12.32 3.17 -1.80
CA GLY A 119 12.90 2.13 -2.66
C GLY A 119 12.41 2.22 -4.10
N PRO A 120 13.05 1.50 -5.05
CA PRO A 120 12.62 1.46 -6.44
C PRO A 120 11.17 0.95 -6.57
N ASN A 121 10.54 1.34 -7.68
CA ASN A 121 9.14 1.08 -8.00
C ASN A 121 8.90 -0.45 -8.01
N PRO A 122 7.97 -1.00 -7.20
CA PRO A 122 7.83 -2.46 -7.03
C PRO A 122 7.35 -3.20 -8.29
N GLY A 123 6.95 -2.48 -9.34
CA GLY A 123 6.65 -3.04 -10.66
C GLY A 123 7.83 -3.05 -11.65
N GLY A 124 9.05 -2.75 -11.21
CA GLY A 124 10.23 -2.60 -12.07
C GLY A 124 11.19 -3.79 -12.12
N GLU A 125 10.93 -4.85 -11.36
CA GLU A 125 11.85 -6.00 -11.25
C GLU A 125 11.32 -7.19 -12.04
N ASP A 126 11.35 -7.09 -13.38
CA ASP A 126 11.74 -8.25 -14.17
C ASP A 126 13.28 -8.23 -14.31
N PRO A 127 14.02 -9.10 -13.61
CA PRO A 127 15.48 -9.16 -13.75
C PRO A 127 15.97 -9.82 -15.05
N ARG A 128 15.14 -10.00 -16.10
CA ARG A 128 15.60 -10.60 -17.38
C ARG A 128 16.06 -9.59 -18.43
N THR A 129 16.10 -8.28 -18.15
CA THR A 129 16.58 -7.30 -19.16
C THR A 129 17.62 -6.31 -18.64
N ALA A 130 18.37 -6.65 -17.59
CA ALA A 130 19.48 -5.82 -17.11
C ALA A 130 20.73 -6.67 -16.88
N GLY A 131 21.37 -7.12 -17.96
CA GLY A 131 22.57 -7.94 -17.80
C GLY A 131 23.37 -8.33 -19.04
N GLU A 132 23.29 -7.63 -20.17
CA GLU A 132 24.26 -7.86 -21.28
C GLU A 132 24.60 -6.56 -22.01
N VAL A 133 25.31 -5.64 -21.35
CA VAL A 133 26.22 -4.71 -22.04
C VAL A 133 27.36 -4.37 -21.09
N GLY A 134 28.47 -5.11 -21.24
CA GLY A 134 29.67 -4.82 -20.46
C GLY A 134 30.77 -5.87 -20.53
N GLU A 135 31.11 -6.40 -21.71
CA GLU A 135 32.40 -7.07 -21.87
C GLU A 135 33.27 -6.29 -22.87
N GLY A 136 34.08 -5.40 -22.31
CA GLY A 136 35.25 -4.85 -22.96
C GLY A 136 36.45 -5.24 -22.12
N ARG A 137 37.20 -6.25 -22.59
CA ARG A 137 38.66 -6.38 -22.48
C ARG A 137 39.16 -7.52 -23.34
#